data_AF-B3RZ45-F1
#
_entry.id   AF-B3RZ45-F1
#
_cell.length_a   1.000
_cell.length_b   1.000
_cell.length_c   1.000
_cell.angle_alpha   90.00
_cell.angle_beta   90.00
_cell.angle_gamma   90.00
#
_symmetry.space_group_name_H-M   'P 1'
#
loop_
_entity.id
_entity.type
_entity.pdbx_description
1 polymer ?
#
loop_
_entity_poly.entity_id
_entity_poly.type
_entity_poly.pdbx_seq_one_letter_code
_entity_poly.pdbx_strand_id
1 'polypeptide(L)'
;MTGNYLSIWREILTSILDNCYNLSDIVTPFVAHTSPEGYLPVELLIEDGNTTNNSKIITPQVLASYCWRSMKEVFLILGSISQLSRYSMEHQLRLEISPEQAKKIGEFLKAQLCIVKHVGVFELCYNGFVSYCDMLWTCRSFKLSPSLWIDELLKDLNTCNLSKDLCSTRRSAGLPFFIKAILTTEPASAQKRCFKLMMTELHEIAFKSDYSDDENTRDATIHAFNIMRSIYRDTHFGDDVHVFVPDGVQAAIKGMAANNWQIRNAATLLFSALMNRIFGVKKDRDEQSKKNCMTGREFFSRYPKLYQLLLEHIQDATDKIDE
;
A
#
# COMPACT_ATOMS: atom_id res chain seq x y z
N MET A 1 18.56 17.61 31.30
CA MET A 1 19.42 16.41 31.18
C MET A 1 20.86 16.86 30.97
N THR A 2 21.82 16.34 31.74
CA THR A 2 23.25 16.67 31.57
C THR A 2 23.74 16.17 30.20
N GLY A 3 24.72 16.83 29.59
CA GLY A 3 25.19 16.53 28.23
C GLY A 3 25.66 15.07 28.03
N ASN A 4 26.06 14.40 29.12
CA ASN A 4 26.49 13.00 29.09
C ASN A 4 25.34 12.03 28.73
N TYR A 5 24.14 12.19 29.31
CA TYR A 5 23.00 11.30 29.00
C TYR A 5 22.51 11.44 27.56
N LEU A 6 22.59 12.63 26.98
CA LEU A 6 22.23 12.86 25.58
C LEU A 6 23.20 12.19 24.62
N SER A 7 24.50 12.17 24.95
CA SER A 7 25.51 11.43 24.16
C SER A 7 25.22 9.93 24.19
N ILE A 8 25.04 9.37 25.39
CA ILE A 8 24.72 7.95 25.59
C ILE A 8 23.45 7.57 24.83
N TRP A 9 22.39 8.38 24.91
CA TRP A 9 21.15 8.14 24.16
C TRP A 9 21.39 8.07 22.65
N ARG A 10 22.16 9.00 22.09
CA ARG A 10 22.46 9.03 20.65
C ARG A 10 23.28 7.81 20.20
N GLU A 11 24.20 7.35 21.03
CA GLU A 11 24.98 6.13 20.78
C GLU A 11 24.08 4.89 20.77
N ILE A 12 23.20 4.75 21.78
CA ILE A 12 22.22 3.66 21.84
C ILE A 12 21.30 3.69 20.62
N LEU A 13 20.74 4.85 20.29
CA LEU A 13 19.86 5.04 19.15
C LEU A 13 20.54 4.64 17.85
N THR A 14 21.78 5.08 17.63
CA THR A 14 22.56 4.74 16.43
C THR A 14 22.80 3.23 16.37
N SER A 15 23.18 2.61 17.48
CA SER A 15 23.35 1.14 17.56
C SER A 15 22.06 0.38 17.25
N ILE A 16 20.90 0.84 17.73
CA ILE A 16 19.60 0.22 17.42
C ILE A 16 19.30 0.32 15.93
N LEU A 17 19.50 1.50 15.32
CA LEU A 17 19.27 1.70 13.90
C LEU A 17 20.18 0.81 13.05
N ASP A 18 21.47 0.75 13.36
CA ASP A 18 22.44 -0.07 12.63
C ASP A 18 22.11 -1.56 12.76
N ASN A 19 21.72 -2.03 13.95
CA ASN A 19 21.26 -3.41 14.13
C ASN A 19 19.99 -3.72 13.33
N CYS A 20 19.06 -2.77 13.23
CA CYS A 20 17.86 -2.93 12.41
C CYS A 20 18.22 -3.09 10.92
N TYR A 21 19.13 -2.27 10.40
CA TYR A 21 19.58 -2.36 9.01
C TYR A 21 20.34 -3.67 8.75
N ASN A 22 21.28 -4.03 9.61
CA ASN A 22 22.04 -5.28 9.48
C ASN A 22 21.13 -6.51 9.51
N LEU A 23 20.16 -6.54 10.44
CA LEU A 23 19.19 -7.64 10.51
C LEU A 23 18.33 -7.69 9.25
N SER A 24 17.89 -6.53 8.74
CA SER A 24 17.15 -6.44 7.50
C SER A 24 17.94 -7.01 6.32
N ASP A 25 19.22 -6.66 6.19
CA ASP A 25 20.07 -7.13 5.08
C ASP A 25 20.20 -8.66 5.10
N ILE A 26 20.27 -9.28 6.28
CA ILE A 26 20.30 -10.74 6.45
C ILE A 26 18.97 -11.38 5.99
N VAL A 27 17.83 -10.81 6.37
CA VAL A 27 16.52 -11.44 6.10
C VAL A 27 15.92 -11.07 4.75
N THR A 28 16.29 -9.93 4.16
CA THR A 28 15.72 -9.41 2.90
C THR A 28 15.78 -10.44 1.77
N PRO A 29 16.88 -11.17 1.50
CA PRO A 29 16.93 -12.17 0.44
C PRO A 29 15.85 -13.25 0.55
N PHE A 30 15.49 -13.64 1.78
CA PHE A 30 14.45 -14.62 2.06
C PHE A 30 13.06 -14.03 1.89
N VAL A 31 12.83 -12.84 2.46
CA VAL A 31 11.52 -12.16 2.40
C VAL A 31 11.17 -11.72 0.97
N ALA A 32 12.18 -11.40 0.17
CA ALA A 32 12.06 -11.00 -1.23
C ALA A 32 12.00 -12.20 -2.21
N HIS A 33 12.21 -13.42 -1.74
CA HIS A 33 12.17 -14.61 -2.59
C HIS A 33 10.76 -14.84 -3.16
N THR A 34 10.66 -15.37 -4.38
CA THR A 34 9.36 -15.62 -5.05
C THR A 34 8.59 -16.79 -4.44
N SER A 35 9.30 -17.72 -3.79
CA SER A 35 8.75 -18.85 -3.05
C SER A 35 9.54 -19.02 -1.75
N PRO A 36 9.31 -18.16 -0.73
CA PRO A 36 10.10 -18.17 0.50
C PRO A 36 9.87 -19.46 1.32
N GLU A 37 8.66 -20.00 1.28
CA GLU A 37 8.28 -21.26 1.95
C GLU A 37 8.86 -22.53 1.32
N GLY A 38 9.47 -22.41 0.14
CA GLY A 38 10.18 -23.50 -0.55
C GLY A 38 11.67 -23.23 -0.75
N TYR A 39 12.20 -22.14 -0.19
CA TYR A 39 13.57 -21.70 -0.39
C TYR A 39 14.42 -21.96 0.85
N LEU A 40 15.46 -22.80 0.71
CA LEU A 40 16.49 -23.01 1.71
C LEU A 40 17.86 -22.82 1.03
N PRO A 41 18.62 -21.79 1.42
CA PRO A 41 19.97 -21.59 0.91
C PRO A 41 20.86 -22.80 1.12
N VAL A 42 21.76 -23.03 0.17
CA VAL A 42 22.67 -24.18 0.19
C VAL A 42 23.59 -24.15 1.41
N GLU A 43 23.91 -22.95 1.90
CA GLU A 43 24.73 -22.72 3.09
C GLU A 43 24.05 -23.25 4.37
N LEU A 44 22.72 -23.34 4.40
CA LEU A 44 21.93 -23.91 5.51
C LEU A 44 21.63 -25.40 5.31
N LEU A 45 21.96 -25.97 4.15
CA LEU A 45 21.84 -27.40 3.83
C LEU A 45 23.09 -28.21 4.21
N ILE A 46 24.18 -27.56 4.61
CA ILE A 46 25.40 -28.24 5.04
C ILE A 46 25.19 -28.74 6.48
N GLU A 47 24.61 -29.93 6.60
CA GLU A 47 24.80 -30.74 7.80
C GLU A 47 26.25 -31.25 7.81
N ASP A 48 26.98 -30.81 8.84
CA ASP A 48 28.24 -31.41 9.27
C ASP A 48 28.05 -32.94 9.34
N GLY A 49 28.86 -33.71 8.62
CA GLY A 49 28.81 -35.18 8.59
C GLY A 49 29.16 -35.86 9.92
N ASN A 50 29.11 -35.16 11.06
CA ASN A 50 29.43 -35.65 12.39
C ASN A 50 28.77 -34.80 13.48
N THR A 51 27.47 -34.91 13.71
CA THR A 51 26.92 -34.60 15.04
C THR A 51 25.68 -35.41 15.39
N THR A 52 25.89 -36.41 16.24
CA THR A 52 24.87 -36.95 17.15
C THR A 52 24.45 -35.85 18.13
N ASN A 53 23.35 -35.14 17.88
CA ASN A 53 22.44 -34.54 18.89
C ASN A 53 21.47 -33.53 18.25
N ASN A 54 20.17 -33.87 18.18
CA ASN A 54 19.02 -32.95 18.15
C ASN A 54 19.16 -31.61 17.39
N SER A 55 19.78 -31.60 16.20
CA SER A 55 19.67 -30.46 15.29
C SER A 55 18.21 -30.39 14.82
N LYS A 56 17.47 -29.38 15.28
CA LYS A 56 16.13 -29.07 14.76
C LYS A 56 16.28 -28.90 13.25
N ILE A 57 15.73 -29.83 12.46
CA ILE A 57 15.62 -29.68 11.01
C ILE A 57 14.88 -28.37 10.76
N ILE A 58 15.60 -27.35 10.28
CA ILE A 58 15.01 -26.05 9.95
C ILE A 58 14.34 -26.22 8.59
N THR A 59 13.02 -26.26 8.59
CA THR A 59 12.28 -26.28 7.32
C THR A 59 12.29 -24.88 6.69
N PRO A 60 12.20 -24.79 5.35
CA PRO A 60 12.09 -23.50 4.66
C PRO A 60 10.92 -22.64 5.19
N GLN A 61 9.81 -23.27 5.57
CA GLN A 61 8.64 -22.58 6.15
C GLN A 61 8.95 -21.96 7.52
N VAL A 62 9.69 -22.67 8.37
CA VAL A 62 10.11 -22.16 9.68
C VAL A 62 11.08 -20.99 9.50
N LEU A 63 12.03 -21.11 8.57
CA LEU A 63 12.96 -20.03 8.24
C LEU A 63 12.23 -18.79 7.71
N ALA A 64 11.33 -18.95 6.75
CA ALA A 64 10.51 -17.88 6.22
C ALA A 64 9.71 -17.17 7.33
N SER A 65 9.10 -17.94 8.24
CA SER A 65 8.39 -17.37 9.38
C SER A 65 9.28 -16.54 10.30
N TYR A 66 10.54 -16.94 10.54
CA TYR A 66 11.47 -16.14 11.33
C TYR A 66 11.88 -14.86 10.59
N CYS A 67 12.24 -14.97 9.30
CA CYS A 67 12.61 -13.81 8.49
C CYS A 67 11.49 -12.77 8.41
N TRP A 68 10.24 -13.20 8.23
CA TRP A 68 9.07 -12.31 8.22
C TRP A 68 8.85 -11.62 9.56
N ARG A 69 8.98 -12.35 10.67
CA ARG A 69 8.84 -11.78 12.02
C ARG A 69 9.97 -10.80 12.33
N SER A 70 11.21 -11.13 11.99
CA SER A 70 12.35 -10.22 12.14
C SER A 70 12.14 -8.93 11.36
N MET A 71 11.69 -9.02 10.09
CA MET A 71 11.39 -7.84 9.29
C MET A 71 10.27 -6.99 9.91
N LYS A 72 9.21 -7.63 10.41
CA LYS A 72 8.14 -6.96 11.13
C LYS A 72 8.68 -6.17 12.33
N GLU A 73 9.48 -6.81 13.18
CA GLU A 73 10.01 -6.14 14.37
C GLU A 73 10.94 -4.97 14.00
N VAL A 74 11.74 -5.09 12.93
CA VAL A 74 12.51 -3.96 12.39
C VAL A 74 11.60 -2.78 12.05
N PHE A 75 10.52 -3.00 11.30
CA PHE A 75 9.57 -1.93 10.96
C PHE A 75 8.93 -1.31 12.20
N LEU A 76 8.51 -2.13 13.18
CA LEU A 76 7.89 -1.64 14.41
C LEU A 76 8.87 -0.83 15.27
N ILE A 77 10.13 -1.24 15.37
CA ILE A 77 11.18 -0.51 16.07
C ILE A 77 11.42 0.85 15.40
N LEU A 78 11.60 0.88 14.08
CA LEU A 78 11.81 2.12 13.32
C LEU A 78 10.60 3.07 13.45
N GLY A 79 9.38 2.55 13.40
CA GLY A 79 8.17 3.33 13.66
C GLY A 79 8.10 3.87 15.09
N SER A 80 8.49 3.08 16.08
CA SER A 80 8.54 3.50 17.49
C SER A 80 9.57 4.61 17.73
N ILE A 81 10.76 4.50 17.12
CA ILE A 81 11.80 5.54 17.17
C ILE A 81 11.30 6.85 16.54
N SER A 82 10.51 6.75 15.47
CA SER A 82 9.92 7.91 14.81
C SER A 82 8.90 8.60 15.71
N GLN A 83 8.05 7.84 16.39
CA GLN A 83 7.08 8.38 17.35
C GLN A 83 7.77 8.96 18.60
N LEU A 84 8.85 8.36 19.09
CA LEU A 84 9.68 8.94 20.14
C LEU A 84 10.27 10.28 19.72
N SER A 85 10.70 10.40 18.46
CA SER A 85 11.22 11.65 17.91
C SER A 85 10.14 12.72 17.83
N ARG A 86 8.93 12.37 17.37
CA ARG A 86 7.75 13.25 17.41
C ARG A 86 7.48 13.76 18.82
N TYR A 87 7.34 12.84 19.78
CA TYR A 87 7.08 13.18 21.18
C TYR A 87 8.18 14.06 21.78
N SER A 88 9.45 13.76 21.49
CA SER A 88 10.60 14.55 21.91
C SER A 88 10.53 15.98 21.41
N MET A 89 10.16 16.19 20.14
CA MET A 89 10.02 17.53 19.56
C MET A 89 8.85 18.30 20.18
N GLU A 90 7.70 17.66 20.38
CA GLU A 90 6.53 18.27 21.03
C GLU A 90 6.84 18.74 22.47
N HIS A 91 7.69 17.99 23.20
CA HIS A 91 8.05 18.26 24.60
C HIS A 91 9.46 18.85 24.79
N GLN A 92 10.14 19.22 23.69
CA GLN A 92 11.48 19.82 23.69
C GLN A 92 12.55 19.00 24.44
N LEU A 93 12.50 17.67 24.34
CA LEU A 93 13.38 16.75 25.09
C LEU A 93 14.76 16.56 24.46
N ARG A 94 14.95 16.92 23.18
CA ARG A 94 16.21 16.78 22.41
C ARG A 94 16.69 15.33 22.24
N LEU A 95 15.76 14.38 22.25
CA LEU A 95 15.94 12.94 22.08
C LEU A 95 15.55 12.45 20.67
N GLU A 96 15.23 13.35 19.75
CA GLU A 96 14.86 13.02 18.37
C GLU A 96 16.04 12.50 17.51
N ILE A 97 15.69 11.71 16.50
CA ILE A 97 16.59 11.33 15.41
C ILE A 97 17.09 12.56 14.63
N SER A 98 18.27 12.46 14.03
CA SER A 98 18.78 13.50 13.12
C SER A 98 18.01 13.52 11.78
N PRO A 99 18.04 14.63 11.02
CA PRO A 99 17.48 14.67 9.66
C PRO A 99 18.03 13.58 8.73
N GLU A 100 19.32 13.26 8.84
CA GLU A 100 19.98 12.21 8.06
C GLU A 100 19.46 10.82 8.45
N GLN A 101 19.30 10.57 9.75
CA GLN A 101 18.70 9.33 10.26
C GLN A 101 17.24 9.21 9.81
N ALA A 102 16.45 10.28 9.90
CA ALA A 102 15.07 10.31 9.42
C ALA A 102 15.00 9.97 7.92
N LYS A 103 15.85 10.60 7.10
CA LYS A 103 15.95 10.32 5.68
C LYS A 103 16.30 8.85 5.41
N LYS A 104 17.32 8.31 6.08
CA LYS A 104 17.75 6.91 5.94
C LYS A 104 16.63 5.93 6.32
N ILE A 105 15.91 6.19 7.40
CA ILE A 105 14.74 5.38 7.81
C ILE A 105 13.67 5.42 6.71
N GLY A 106 13.34 6.59 6.18
CA GLY A 106 12.35 6.73 5.12
C GLY A 106 12.71 6.01 3.83
N GLU A 107 13.96 6.16 3.37
CA GLU A 107 14.49 5.47 2.19
C GLU A 107 14.48 3.96 2.39
N PHE A 108 14.90 3.49 3.56
CA PHE A 108 14.86 2.07 3.92
C PHE A 108 13.43 1.50 3.91
N LEU A 109 12.49 2.15 4.62
CA LEU A 109 11.11 1.67 4.69
C LEU A 109 10.45 1.68 3.31
N LYS A 110 10.68 2.73 2.50
CA LYS A 110 10.21 2.81 1.11
C LYS A 110 10.77 1.65 0.27
N ALA A 111 12.09 1.43 0.30
CA ALA A 111 12.73 0.37 -0.47
C ALA A 111 12.23 -1.03 -0.05
N GLN A 112 12.14 -1.30 1.24
CA GLN A 112 11.66 -2.58 1.75
C GLN A 112 10.20 -2.85 1.37
N LEU A 113 9.34 -1.83 1.41
CA LEU A 113 7.96 -1.93 0.90
C LEU A 113 7.89 -2.20 -0.62
N CYS A 114 8.94 -1.90 -1.38
CA CYS A 114 8.97 -2.22 -2.80
C CYS A 114 9.58 -3.61 -3.10
N ILE A 115 10.38 -4.15 -2.19
CA ILE A 115 11.11 -5.41 -2.33
C ILE A 115 10.30 -6.62 -1.83
N VAL A 116 9.55 -6.45 -0.73
CA VAL A 116 8.77 -7.53 -0.12
C VAL A 116 7.70 -8.00 -1.10
N LYS A 117 7.61 -9.31 -1.35
CA LYS A 117 6.67 -9.89 -2.34
C LYS A 117 5.41 -10.48 -1.72
N HIS A 118 5.43 -10.74 -0.41
CA HIS A 118 4.36 -11.45 0.27
C HIS A 118 3.45 -10.49 1.04
N VAL A 119 2.15 -10.49 0.70
CA VAL A 119 1.13 -9.60 1.29
C VAL A 119 1.07 -9.71 2.82
N GLY A 120 1.26 -10.92 3.37
CA GLY A 120 1.27 -11.10 4.82
C GLY A 120 2.40 -10.35 5.52
N VAL A 121 3.54 -10.15 4.87
CA VAL A 121 4.65 -9.36 5.44
C VAL A 121 4.32 -7.87 5.41
N PHE A 122 3.67 -7.40 4.34
CA PHE A 122 3.18 -6.02 4.27
C PHE A 122 2.24 -5.67 5.39
N GLU A 123 1.21 -6.48 5.63
CA GLU A 123 0.22 -6.22 6.68
C GLU A 123 0.86 -6.17 8.07
N LEU A 124 1.90 -6.98 8.30
CA LEU A 124 2.66 -6.99 9.55
C LEU A 124 3.57 -5.75 9.71
N CYS A 125 4.20 -5.30 8.63
CA CYS A 125 5.16 -4.20 8.63
C CYS A 125 4.49 -2.81 8.52
N TYR A 126 3.26 -2.76 7.99
CA TYR A 126 2.53 -1.53 7.65
C TYR A 126 2.46 -0.52 8.79
N ASN A 127 2.22 -0.97 10.02
CA ASN A 127 2.08 -0.10 11.19
C ASN A 127 3.37 0.69 11.50
N GLY A 128 4.54 0.10 11.26
CA GLY A 128 5.82 0.80 11.44
C GLY A 128 5.97 1.97 10.48
N PHE A 129 5.56 1.77 9.21
CA PHE A 129 5.59 2.81 8.20
C PHE A 129 4.53 3.90 8.43
N VAL A 130 3.32 3.54 8.87
CA VAL A 130 2.29 4.50 9.31
C VAL A 130 2.83 5.41 10.41
N SER A 131 3.44 4.84 11.45
CA SER A 131 4.06 5.61 12.54
C SER A 131 5.17 6.55 12.03
N TYR A 132 5.95 6.13 11.03
CA TYR A 132 6.96 6.99 10.41
C TYR A 132 6.33 8.15 9.61
N CYS A 133 5.31 7.88 8.78
CA CYS A 133 4.62 8.90 7.99
C CYS A 133 3.95 9.95 8.89
N ASP A 134 3.26 9.51 9.94
CA ASP A 134 2.63 10.38 10.93
C ASP A 134 3.63 11.31 11.64
N MET A 135 4.82 10.82 11.98
CA MET A 135 5.91 11.68 12.47
C MET A 135 6.33 12.70 11.40
N LEU A 136 6.57 12.28 10.17
CA LEU A 136 7.02 13.18 9.10
C LEU A 136 6.04 14.33 8.81
N TRP A 137 4.72 14.07 8.85
CA TRP A 137 3.72 15.11 8.66
C TRP A 137 3.82 16.24 9.69
N THR A 138 4.27 15.91 10.89
CA THR A 138 4.39 16.84 12.02
C THR A 138 5.76 17.52 12.05
N CYS A 139 6.81 16.78 11.70
CA CYS A 139 8.21 17.17 11.90
C CYS A 139 8.81 17.87 10.68
N ARG A 140 8.52 19.16 10.54
CA ARG A 140 9.01 20.01 9.42
C ARG A 140 10.54 20.20 9.41
N SER A 141 11.21 20.00 10.54
CA SER A 141 12.66 20.18 10.71
C SER A 141 13.49 19.28 9.79
N PHE A 142 12.97 18.11 9.40
CA PHE A 142 13.68 17.17 8.54
C PHE A 142 13.70 17.57 7.07
N LYS A 143 12.91 18.57 6.65
CA LYS A 143 12.71 18.93 5.22
C LYS A 143 12.27 17.74 4.35
N LEU A 144 11.68 16.73 4.98
CA LEU A 144 11.06 15.58 4.35
C LEU A 144 9.55 15.76 4.47
N SER A 145 8.80 15.37 3.44
CA SER A 145 7.33 15.41 3.49
C SER A 145 6.77 14.19 2.76
N PRO A 146 5.81 13.47 3.37
CA PRO A 146 5.13 12.38 2.69
C PRO A 146 4.37 12.86 1.43
N SER A 147 3.99 14.15 1.37
CA SER A 147 3.37 14.74 0.17
C SER A 147 4.29 14.72 -1.05
N LEU A 148 5.60 14.87 -0.87
CA LEU A 148 6.56 14.83 -1.99
C LEU A 148 6.57 13.45 -2.65
N TRP A 149 6.40 12.39 -1.87
CA TRP A 149 6.31 11.03 -2.41
C TRP A 149 5.01 10.79 -3.19
N ILE A 150 3.92 11.47 -2.82
CA ILE A 150 2.69 11.46 -3.60
C ILE A 150 2.92 12.17 -4.94
N ASP A 151 3.55 13.35 -4.92
CA ASP A 151 3.84 14.11 -6.14
C ASP A 151 4.79 13.35 -7.09
N GLU A 152 5.86 12.75 -6.55
CA GLU A 152 6.78 11.88 -7.30
C GLU A 152 6.04 10.70 -7.93
N LEU A 153 5.22 10.00 -7.15
CA LEU A 153 4.49 8.83 -7.63
C LEU A 153 3.46 9.19 -8.71
N LEU A 154 2.73 10.28 -8.52
CA LEU A 154 1.75 10.75 -9.50
C LEU A 154 2.43 11.18 -10.80
N LYS A 155 3.62 11.78 -10.71
CA LYS A 155 4.44 12.10 -11.87
C LYS A 155 4.89 10.83 -12.59
N ASP A 156 5.38 9.83 -11.87
CA ASP A 156 5.81 8.54 -12.46
C ASP A 156 4.64 7.82 -13.14
N LEU A 157 3.45 7.82 -12.51
CA LEU A 157 2.22 7.26 -13.08
C LEU A 157 1.76 8.00 -14.34
N ASN A 158 1.73 9.33 -14.32
CA ASN A 158 1.30 10.14 -15.46
C ASN A 158 2.30 10.14 -16.62
N THR A 159 3.60 9.98 -16.34
CA THR A 159 4.64 9.90 -17.38
C THR A 159 4.86 8.48 -17.86
N CYS A 160 4.05 7.52 -17.39
CA CYS A 160 4.16 6.11 -17.78
C CYS A 160 5.59 5.57 -17.55
N ASN A 161 6.31 6.11 -16.57
CA ASN A 161 7.70 5.79 -16.26
C ASN A 161 7.82 5.32 -14.81
N LEU A 162 7.02 4.31 -14.45
CA LEU A 162 7.22 3.68 -13.15
C LEU A 162 8.57 2.98 -13.15
N SER A 163 9.48 3.47 -12.31
CA SER A 163 10.75 2.82 -12.09
C SER A 163 10.53 1.34 -11.74
N LYS A 164 11.37 0.46 -12.30
CA LYS A 164 11.38 -0.97 -11.95
C LYS A 164 11.58 -1.20 -10.44
N ASP A 165 12.14 -0.21 -9.75
CA ASP A 165 12.39 -0.21 -8.31
C ASP A 165 11.11 -0.08 -7.48
N LEU A 166 10.12 0.70 -7.91
CA LEU A 166 8.82 0.82 -7.22
C LEU A 166 7.89 -0.37 -7.47
N CYS A 167 8.12 -1.09 -8.57
CA CYS A 167 7.24 -2.13 -9.12
C CYS A 167 7.90 -3.50 -9.30
N SER A 168 8.88 -3.83 -8.45
CA SER A 168 9.58 -5.13 -8.53
C SER A 168 8.65 -6.35 -8.38
N THR A 169 7.45 -6.15 -7.82
CA THR A 169 6.38 -7.15 -7.77
C THR A 169 5.50 -7.03 -9.02
N ARG A 170 5.28 -8.15 -9.74
CA ARG A 170 4.45 -8.23 -10.97
C ARG A 170 2.98 -7.76 -10.84
N ARG A 171 2.57 -7.24 -9.69
CA ARG A 171 1.21 -6.76 -9.38
C ARG A 171 1.19 -5.45 -8.59
N SER A 172 2.34 -4.78 -8.40
CA SER A 172 2.48 -3.60 -7.54
C SER A 172 1.88 -3.79 -6.16
N ALA A 173 2.10 -4.95 -5.54
CA ALA A 173 1.42 -5.31 -4.30
C ALA A 173 1.73 -4.35 -3.14
N GLY A 174 2.95 -3.80 -3.08
CA GLY A 174 3.39 -2.87 -2.03
C GLY A 174 2.94 -1.42 -2.24
N LEU A 175 2.71 -1.00 -3.48
CA LEU A 175 2.39 0.39 -3.81
C LEU A 175 1.07 0.87 -3.17
N PRO A 176 -0.03 0.10 -3.19
CA PRO A 176 -1.23 0.46 -2.47
C PRO A 176 -1.02 0.63 -0.96
N PHE A 177 -0.17 -0.18 -0.32
CA PHE A 177 0.12 -0.02 1.11
C PHE A 177 0.92 1.24 1.38
N PHE A 178 1.93 1.54 0.55
CA PHE A 178 2.73 2.75 0.64
C PHE A 178 1.85 4.01 0.57
N ILE A 179 1.02 4.11 -0.47
CA ILE A 179 0.09 5.23 -0.65
C ILE A 179 -0.87 5.31 0.53
N LYS A 180 -1.44 4.18 0.93
CA LYS A 180 -2.41 4.12 2.02
C LYS A 180 -1.83 4.63 3.34
N ALA A 181 -0.59 4.28 3.68
CA ALA A 181 0.07 4.79 4.89
C ALA A 181 0.20 6.32 4.86
N ILE A 182 0.57 6.88 3.71
CA ILE A 182 0.69 8.34 3.55
C ILE A 182 -0.68 9.02 3.68
N LEU A 183 -1.69 8.51 2.98
CA LEU A 183 -3.03 9.11 2.94
C LEU A 183 -3.79 8.97 4.28
N THR A 184 -3.64 7.84 4.98
CA THR A 184 -4.30 7.63 6.29
C THR A 184 -3.67 8.46 7.41
N THR A 185 -2.42 8.88 7.25
CA THR A 185 -1.72 9.72 8.23
C THR A 185 -1.75 11.20 7.87
N GLU A 186 -2.38 11.57 6.75
CA GLU A 186 -2.51 12.96 6.33
C GLU A 186 -3.21 13.79 7.44
N PRO A 187 -2.59 14.87 7.94
CA PRO A 187 -3.15 15.62 9.05
C PRO A 187 -4.44 16.34 8.62
N ALA A 188 -5.41 16.44 9.53
CA ALA A 188 -6.69 17.12 9.27
C ALA A 188 -6.50 18.57 8.78
N SER A 189 -5.44 19.25 9.21
CA SER A 189 -5.08 20.60 8.77
C SER A 189 -4.76 20.69 7.27
N ALA A 190 -4.36 19.59 6.62
CA ALA A 190 -4.14 19.52 5.17
C ALA A 190 -5.45 19.31 4.38
N GLN A 191 -6.59 19.14 5.07
CA GLN A 191 -7.93 18.99 4.45
C GLN A 191 -8.03 17.87 3.41
N LYS A 192 -7.27 16.78 3.62
CA LYS A 192 -7.24 15.60 2.74
C LYS A 192 -6.82 15.96 1.31
N ARG A 193 -5.91 16.92 1.15
CA ARG A 193 -5.40 17.40 -0.14
C ARG A 193 -4.71 16.27 -0.90
N CYS A 194 -3.81 15.53 -0.25
CA CYS A 194 -3.09 14.42 -0.91
C CYS A 194 -4.06 13.31 -1.30
N PHE A 195 -5.03 12.98 -0.44
CA PHE A 195 -6.07 12.02 -0.77
C PHE A 195 -6.91 12.44 -1.99
N LYS A 196 -7.41 13.68 -2.00
CA LYS A 196 -8.21 14.21 -3.13
C LYS A 196 -7.41 14.22 -4.42
N LEU A 197 -6.17 14.72 -4.37
CA LEU A 197 -5.28 14.76 -5.53
C LEU A 197 -5.03 13.35 -6.08
N MET A 198 -4.66 12.40 -5.23
CA MET A 198 -4.46 11.01 -5.62
C MET A 198 -5.72 10.44 -6.29
N MET A 199 -6.89 10.57 -5.65
CA MET A 199 -8.12 10.04 -6.22
C MET A 199 -8.45 10.69 -7.57
N THR A 200 -8.34 12.01 -7.72
CA THR A 200 -8.59 12.69 -9.00
C THR A 200 -7.64 12.18 -10.10
N GLU A 201 -6.34 12.15 -9.84
CA GLU A 201 -5.35 11.72 -10.84
C GLU A 201 -5.51 10.25 -11.25
N LEU A 202 -5.85 9.36 -10.30
CA LEU A 202 -6.09 7.96 -10.62
C LEU A 202 -7.31 7.76 -11.55
N HIS A 203 -8.38 8.56 -11.36
CA HIS A 203 -9.52 8.53 -12.28
C HIS A 203 -9.14 9.11 -13.64
N GLU A 204 -8.38 10.19 -13.69
CA GLU A 204 -7.87 10.77 -14.95
C GLU A 204 -7.04 9.76 -15.74
N ILE A 205 -6.13 9.01 -15.09
CA ILE A 205 -5.36 7.93 -15.74
C ILE A 205 -6.31 6.86 -16.29
N ALA A 206 -7.29 6.43 -15.50
CA ALA A 206 -8.26 5.41 -15.92
C ALA A 206 -9.22 5.86 -17.03
N PHE A 207 -9.44 7.17 -17.20
CA PHE A 207 -10.28 7.72 -18.26
C PHE A 207 -9.50 8.07 -19.53
N LYS A 208 -8.22 8.45 -19.40
CA LYS A 208 -7.33 8.70 -20.54
C LYS A 208 -6.88 7.43 -21.23
N SER A 209 -6.88 6.30 -20.53
CA SER A 209 -6.56 5.03 -21.13
C SER A 209 -7.53 4.76 -22.27
N ASP A 210 -7.06 4.87 -23.50
CA ASP A 210 -7.74 4.42 -24.71
C ASP A 210 -7.88 2.88 -24.76
N TYR A 211 -7.40 2.21 -23.71
CA TYR A 211 -7.26 0.77 -23.60
C TYR A 211 -6.49 0.18 -24.80
N SER A 212 -5.59 0.98 -25.38
CA SER A 212 -4.61 0.52 -26.37
C SER A 212 -3.63 -0.46 -25.71
N ASP A 213 -2.97 -1.25 -26.56
CA ASP A 213 -1.97 -2.23 -26.13
C ASP A 213 -0.58 -1.61 -25.86
N ASP A 214 -0.47 -0.28 -25.73
CA ASP A 214 0.77 0.35 -25.25
C ASP A 214 1.09 -0.13 -23.84
N GLU A 215 2.26 -0.74 -23.68
CA GLU A 215 2.66 -1.42 -22.45
C GLU A 215 2.69 -0.46 -21.24
N ASN A 216 3.21 0.75 -21.42
CA ASN A 216 3.35 1.68 -20.31
C ASN A 216 1.99 2.27 -19.88
N THR A 217 1.13 2.60 -20.84
CA THR A 217 -0.24 3.07 -20.58
C THR A 217 -1.09 1.98 -19.92
N ARG A 218 -0.95 0.73 -20.38
CA ARG A 218 -1.58 -0.44 -19.77
C ARG A 218 -1.17 -0.59 -18.31
N ASP A 219 0.13 -0.55 -18.03
CA ASP A 219 0.65 -0.78 -16.68
C ASP A 219 0.24 0.35 -15.72
N ALA A 220 0.29 1.61 -16.15
CA ALA A 220 -0.22 2.75 -15.39
C ALA A 220 -1.71 2.61 -15.05
N THR A 221 -2.52 2.16 -16.01
CA THR A 221 -3.96 1.90 -15.82
C THR A 221 -4.20 0.79 -14.79
N ILE A 222 -3.45 -0.31 -14.88
CA ILE A 222 -3.53 -1.42 -13.91
C ILE A 222 -3.15 -0.95 -12.51
N HIS A 223 -2.12 -0.11 -12.37
CA HIS A 223 -1.76 0.46 -11.08
C HIS A 223 -2.84 1.37 -10.54
N ALA A 224 -3.41 2.24 -11.36
CA ALA A 224 -4.49 3.11 -10.95
C ALA A 224 -5.69 2.33 -10.41
N PHE A 225 -6.13 1.29 -11.11
CA PHE A 225 -7.20 0.41 -10.64
C PHE A 225 -6.88 -0.30 -9.33
N ASN A 226 -5.66 -0.81 -9.17
CA ASN A 226 -5.28 -1.52 -7.93
C ASN A 226 -5.14 -0.57 -6.73
N ILE A 227 -4.64 0.66 -6.95
CA ILE A 227 -4.55 1.67 -5.90
C ILE A 227 -5.95 2.12 -5.49
N MET A 228 -6.81 2.49 -6.45
CA MET A 228 -8.22 2.84 -6.18
C MET A 228 -8.93 1.71 -5.44
N ARG A 229 -8.74 0.45 -5.87
CA ARG A 229 -9.32 -0.71 -5.22
C ARG A 229 -8.91 -0.80 -3.74
N SER A 230 -7.64 -0.56 -3.43
CA SER A 230 -7.16 -0.56 -2.04
C SER A 230 -7.82 0.56 -1.22
N ILE A 231 -7.89 1.77 -1.78
CA ILE A 231 -8.53 2.92 -1.13
C ILE A 231 -10.02 2.65 -0.88
N TYR A 232 -10.77 2.19 -1.88
CA TYR A 232 -12.19 1.87 -1.73
C TYR A 232 -12.47 0.72 -0.75
N ARG A 233 -11.50 -0.15 -0.48
CA ARG A 233 -11.64 -1.21 0.53
C ARG A 233 -11.30 -0.75 1.95
N ASP A 234 -10.53 0.32 2.10
CA ASP A 234 -10.06 0.73 3.41
C ASP A 234 -11.15 1.51 4.18
N THR A 235 -11.44 1.08 5.39
CA THR A 235 -12.50 1.67 6.22
C THR A 235 -12.17 3.11 6.64
N HIS A 236 -10.89 3.49 6.68
CA HIS A 236 -10.45 4.81 7.13
C HIS A 236 -10.94 5.94 6.21
N PHE A 237 -11.10 5.67 4.91
CA PHE A 237 -11.57 6.67 3.93
C PHE A 237 -13.08 6.63 3.72
N GLY A 238 -13.85 5.98 4.59
CA GLY A 238 -15.22 5.57 4.31
C GLY A 238 -16.13 6.68 3.81
N ASP A 239 -16.20 7.79 4.53
CA ASP A 239 -17.04 8.92 4.13
C ASP A 239 -16.43 9.71 2.95
N ASP A 240 -15.10 9.74 2.86
CA ASP A 240 -14.37 10.56 1.89
C ASP A 240 -14.41 10.00 0.47
N VAL A 241 -14.48 8.67 0.33
CA VAL A 241 -14.48 8.04 -1.00
C VAL A 241 -15.82 8.21 -1.73
N HIS A 242 -16.91 8.50 -1.02
CA HIS A 242 -18.26 8.53 -1.61
C HIS A 242 -18.39 9.51 -2.78
N VAL A 243 -17.70 10.66 -2.72
CA VAL A 243 -17.73 11.64 -3.82
C VAL A 243 -17.07 11.13 -5.10
N PHE A 244 -16.16 10.15 -5.00
CA PHE A 244 -15.43 9.55 -6.10
C PHE A 244 -16.08 8.26 -6.63
N VAL A 245 -17.02 7.66 -5.87
CA VAL A 245 -17.68 6.40 -6.25
C VAL A 245 -18.28 6.42 -7.65
N PRO A 246 -19.00 7.47 -8.11
CA PRO A 246 -19.57 7.47 -9.45
C PRO A 246 -18.52 7.31 -10.55
N ASP A 247 -17.44 8.08 -10.44
CA ASP A 247 -16.36 8.08 -11.42
C ASP A 247 -15.60 6.73 -11.35
N GLY A 248 -15.43 6.17 -10.15
CA GLY A 248 -14.83 4.85 -9.95
C GLY A 248 -15.64 3.72 -10.57
N VAL A 249 -16.97 3.75 -10.45
CA VAL A 249 -17.87 2.77 -11.09
C VAL A 249 -17.79 2.88 -12.60
N GLN A 250 -17.82 4.10 -13.14
CA GLN A 250 -17.67 4.34 -14.58
C GLN A 250 -16.33 3.80 -15.10
N ALA A 251 -15.22 4.12 -14.42
CA ALA A 251 -13.90 3.66 -14.79
C ALA A 251 -13.80 2.12 -14.76
N ALA A 252 -14.39 1.48 -13.75
CA ALA A 252 -14.42 0.02 -13.65
C ALA A 252 -15.24 -0.64 -14.76
N ILE A 253 -16.43 -0.11 -15.10
CA ILE A 253 -17.27 -0.63 -16.19
C ILE A 253 -16.54 -0.53 -17.53
N LYS A 254 -15.98 0.64 -17.84
CA LYS A 254 -15.20 0.84 -19.08
C LYS A 254 -13.99 -0.10 -19.13
N GLY A 255 -13.25 -0.22 -18.03
CA GLY A 255 -12.09 -1.11 -17.94
C GLY A 255 -12.43 -2.60 -18.08
N MET A 256 -13.61 -3.04 -17.65
CA MET A 256 -14.08 -4.43 -17.87
C MET A 256 -14.35 -4.74 -19.35
N ALA A 257 -14.61 -3.73 -20.18
CA ALA A 257 -14.77 -3.87 -21.62
C ALA A 257 -13.46 -3.75 -22.41
N ALA A 258 -12.31 -3.53 -21.75
CA ALA A 258 -11.02 -3.40 -22.42
C ALA A 258 -10.60 -4.68 -23.18
N ASN A 259 -9.85 -4.54 -24.28
CA ASN A 259 -9.33 -5.68 -25.05
C ASN A 259 -8.24 -6.45 -24.30
N ASN A 260 -7.51 -5.78 -23.41
CA ASN A 260 -6.44 -6.37 -22.63
C ASN A 260 -6.95 -7.10 -21.38
N TRP A 261 -6.57 -8.37 -21.21
CA TRP A 261 -7.04 -9.20 -20.08
C TRP A 261 -6.61 -8.65 -18.71
N GLN A 262 -5.40 -8.12 -18.59
CA GLN A 262 -4.86 -7.62 -17.33
C GLN A 262 -5.63 -6.39 -16.85
N ILE A 263 -5.99 -5.49 -17.78
CA ILE A 263 -6.84 -4.32 -17.49
C ILE A 263 -8.23 -4.79 -17.05
N ARG A 264 -8.87 -5.71 -17.79
CA ARG A 264 -10.18 -6.26 -17.41
C ARG A 264 -10.16 -6.86 -16.01
N ASN A 265 -9.14 -7.65 -15.68
CA ASN A 265 -9.00 -8.25 -14.36
C ASN A 265 -8.89 -7.18 -13.26
N ALA A 266 -8.02 -6.19 -13.43
CA ALA A 266 -7.87 -5.10 -12.47
C ALA A 266 -9.17 -4.30 -12.29
N ALA A 267 -9.89 -4.02 -13.39
CA ALA A 267 -11.17 -3.33 -13.39
C ALA A 267 -12.28 -4.13 -12.69
N THR A 268 -12.38 -5.45 -12.94
CA THR A 268 -13.34 -6.34 -12.24
C THR A 268 -13.08 -6.35 -10.73
N LEU A 269 -11.82 -6.38 -10.33
CA LEU A 269 -11.42 -6.36 -8.93
C LEU A 269 -11.73 -5.02 -8.24
N LEU A 270 -11.59 -3.90 -8.97
CA LEU A 270 -12.04 -2.58 -8.55
C LEU A 270 -13.57 -2.52 -8.43
N PHE A 271 -14.30 -3.01 -9.44
CA PHE A 271 -15.76 -3.07 -9.43
C PHE A 271 -16.29 -3.83 -8.20
N SER A 272 -15.72 -5.00 -7.90
CA SER A 272 -16.07 -5.77 -6.70
C SER A 272 -15.83 -5.00 -5.40
N ALA A 273 -14.74 -4.24 -5.30
CA ALA A 273 -14.47 -3.38 -4.15
C ALA A 273 -15.52 -2.24 -4.01
N LEU A 274 -15.89 -1.63 -5.13
CA LEU A 274 -16.93 -0.59 -5.17
C LEU A 274 -18.31 -1.14 -4.79
N MET A 275 -18.68 -2.34 -5.27
CA MET A 275 -19.94 -2.96 -4.89
C MET A 275 -20.01 -3.21 -3.38
N ASN A 276 -18.93 -3.74 -2.79
CA ASN A 276 -18.83 -3.92 -1.34
C ASN A 276 -18.83 -2.57 -0.58
N ARG A 277 -18.30 -1.50 -1.17
CA ARG A 277 -18.33 -0.16 -0.57
C ARG A 277 -19.73 0.46 -0.59
N ILE A 278 -20.46 0.28 -1.69
CA ILE A 278 -21.79 0.87 -1.90
C ILE A 278 -22.86 0.11 -1.10
N PHE A 279 -22.85 -1.22 -1.23
CA PHE A 279 -23.89 -2.09 -0.69
C PHE A 279 -23.47 -2.82 0.59
N GLY A 280 -22.21 -2.70 1.01
CA GLY A 280 -21.69 -3.51 2.12
C GLY A 280 -21.38 -4.94 1.70
N VAL A 281 -20.77 -5.70 2.62
CA VAL A 281 -20.43 -7.11 2.39
C VAL A 281 -21.66 -7.98 2.65
N LYS A 282 -21.98 -8.88 1.71
CA LYS A 282 -23.01 -9.89 1.91
C LYS A 282 -22.53 -10.90 2.95
N LYS A 283 -23.17 -10.92 4.13
CA LYS A 283 -22.83 -11.83 5.24
C LYS A 283 -23.65 -13.12 5.26
N ASP A 284 -24.78 -13.14 4.56
CA ASP A 284 -25.69 -14.29 4.52
C ASP A 284 -25.41 -15.16 3.28
N ARG A 285 -25.47 -16.49 3.47
CA ARG A 285 -25.43 -17.47 2.37
C ARG A 285 -26.73 -17.52 1.56
N ASP A 286 -27.80 -16.93 2.09
CA ASP A 286 -29.08 -16.82 1.41
C ASP A 286 -29.00 -15.78 0.29
N GLU A 287 -29.21 -16.22 -0.96
CA GLU A 287 -29.18 -15.35 -2.11
C GLU A 287 -30.26 -14.25 -2.06
N GLN A 288 -31.39 -14.54 -1.41
CA GLN A 288 -32.57 -13.68 -1.33
C GLN A 288 -32.57 -12.76 -0.10
N SER A 289 -31.56 -12.82 0.76
CA SER A 289 -31.47 -11.95 1.94
C SER A 289 -31.43 -10.48 1.52
N LYS A 290 -32.42 -9.70 1.97
CA LYS A 290 -32.49 -8.24 1.76
C LYS A 290 -31.58 -7.45 2.70
N LYS A 291 -30.80 -8.11 3.55
CA LYS A 291 -29.87 -7.43 4.45
C LYS A 291 -28.75 -6.77 3.63
N ASN A 292 -28.45 -5.52 3.96
CA ASN A 292 -27.51 -4.65 3.23
C ASN A 292 -27.94 -4.34 1.78
N CYS A 293 -29.21 -4.53 1.42
CA CYS A 293 -29.75 -4.03 0.15
C CYS A 293 -30.09 -2.55 0.24
N MET A 294 -29.84 -1.83 -0.85
CA MET A 294 -30.21 -0.43 -1.04
C MET A 294 -31.30 -0.36 -2.11
N THR A 295 -32.32 0.47 -1.90
CA THR A 295 -33.33 0.68 -2.95
C THR A 295 -32.72 1.46 -4.13
N GLY A 296 -33.24 1.27 -5.34
CA GLY A 296 -32.79 2.06 -6.50
C GLY A 296 -32.94 3.57 -6.26
N ARG A 297 -34.03 4.01 -5.61
CA ARG A 297 -34.23 5.41 -5.23
C ARG A 297 -33.12 5.92 -4.32
N GLU A 298 -32.73 5.16 -3.29
CA GLU A 298 -31.64 5.55 -2.39
C GLU A 298 -30.29 5.56 -3.11
N PHE A 299 -30.01 4.55 -3.93
CA PHE A 299 -28.78 4.45 -4.71
C PHE A 299 -28.61 5.64 -5.66
N PHE A 300 -29.63 5.97 -6.46
CA PHE A 300 -29.56 7.11 -7.38
C PHE A 300 -29.67 8.46 -6.67
N SER A 301 -30.30 8.54 -5.50
CA SER A 301 -30.25 9.75 -4.67
C SER A 301 -28.84 9.99 -4.14
N ARG A 302 -28.07 8.94 -3.84
CA ARG A 302 -26.69 9.02 -3.35
C ARG A 302 -25.69 9.23 -4.50
N TYR A 303 -25.94 8.62 -5.65
CA TYR A 303 -25.06 8.65 -6.82
C TYR A 303 -25.84 9.00 -8.11
N PRO A 304 -26.32 10.25 -8.24
CA PRO A 304 -27.22 10.63 -9.35
C PRO A 304 -26.57 10.47 -10.73
N LYS A 305 -25.25 10.71 -10.84
CA LYS A 305 -24.48 10.52 -12.08
C LYS A 305 -24.56 9.08 -12.63
N LEU A 306 -24.76 8.09 -11.77
CA LEU A 306 -24.80 6.68 -12.19
C LEU A 306 -26.10 6.29 -12.89
N TYR A 307 -27.18 7.08 -12.75
CA TYR A 307 -28.44 6.78 -13.43
C TYR A 307 -28.27 6.81 -14.94
N GLN A 308 -27.80 7.94 -15.47
CA GLN A 308 -27.61 8.14 -16.90
C GLN A 308 -26.58 7.16 -17.46
N LEU A 309 -25.46 6.97 -16.75
CA LEU A 309 -24.41 6.03 -17.13
C LEU A 309 -24.93 4.60 -17.31
N LEU A 310 -25.64 4.08 -16.31
CA LEU A 310 -26.14 2.70 -16.37
C LEU A 310 -27.23 2.55 -17.42
N LEU A 311 -28.08 3.57 -17.61
CA LEU A 311 -29.09 3.58 -18.65
C LEU A 311 -28.47 3.46 -20.04
N GLU A 312 -27.45 4.26 -20.35
CA GLU A 312 -26.72 4.21 -21.62
C GLU A 312 -26.13 2.82 -21.87
N HIS A 313 -25.44 2.23 -20.89
CA HIS A 313 -24.87 0.89 -21.04
C HIS A 313 -25.91 -0.22 -21.22
N ILE A 314 -27.08 -0.11 -20.57
CA ILE A 314 -28.17 -1.08 -20.73
C ILE A 314 -28.82 -0.94 -22.10
N GLN A 315 -29.01 0.28 -22.59
CA GLN A 315 -29.55 0.54 -23.93
C GLN A 315 -28.62 -0.04 -24.99
N ASP A 316 -27.32 0.29 -24.93
CA ASP A 316 -26.29 -0.24 -25.85
C ASP A 316 -26.23 -1.77 -25.85
N ALA A 317 -26.44 -2.40 -24.69
CA ALA A 317 -26.46 -3.85 -24.57
C ALA A 317 -27.75 -4.47 -25.14
N THR A 318 -28.87 -3.77 -25.02
CA THR A 318 -30.18 -4.21 -25.54
C THR A 318 -30.22 -4.11 -27.06
N ASP A 319 -29.75 -2.99 -27.62
CA ASP A 319 -29.72 -2.77 -29.06
C ASP A 319 -28.87 -3.84 -29.79
N LYS A 320 -27.81 -4.35 -29.15
CA LYS A 320 -26.98 -5.45 -29.67
C LYS A 320 -27.60 -6.84 -29.57
N ILE A 321 -28.68 -7.01 -28.80
CA ILE A 321 -29.43 -8.27 -28.73
C ILE A 321 -30.45 -8.37 -29.87
N ASP A 322 -30.92 -7.22 -30.35
CA ASP A 322 -31.90 -7.11 -31.44
C ASP A 322 -31.26 -7.12 -32.85
N GLU A 323 -29.92 -7.12 -32.95
CA GLU A 323 -29.12 -7.37 -34.17
C GLU A 323 -28.73 -8.84 -34.33
#